data_AF-A0AAN1EWD2-F1
#
_entry.id   AF-A0AAN1EWD2-F1
#
_cell.length_a   1.000
_cell.length_b   1.000
_cell.length_c   1.000
_cell.angle_alpha   90.00
_cell.angle_beta   90.00
_cell.angle_gamma   90.00
#
_symmetry.space_group_name_H-M   'P 1'
#
loop_
_entity.id
_entity.type
_entity.pdbx_description
1 polymer ?
#
loop_
_entity_poly.entity_id
_entity_poly.type
_entity_poly.pdbx_seq_one_letter_code
_entity_poly.pdbx_strand_id
1 'polypeptide(L)' 'MGPMQGRFHTKVILNGDKFTAIRPDGYKLISPAMKARNNGFYMEKDSNYIYVMAEIHNEYAVSNINTKETEQWVECK' A
#
# COMPACT_ATOMS: atom_id res chain seq x y z
N MET A 1 10.50 -12.05 6.91
CA MET A 1 9.17 -11.57 6.47
C MET A 1 8.21 -11.89 7.62
N GLY A 2 7.53 -10.89 8.18
CA GLY A 2 6.58 -11.09 9.28
C GLY A 2 5.26 -11.72 8.80
N PRO A 3 4.35 -12.05 9.73
CA PRO A 3 3.05 -12.63 9.37
C PRO A 3 2.25 -11.66 8.48
N MET A 4 1.72 -12.17 7.37
CA MET A 4 0.74 -11.46 6.56
C MET A 4 -0.60 -11.49 7.28
N GLN A 5 -0.99 -10.38 7.92
CA GLN A 5 -2.31 -10.26 8.52
C GLN A 5 -3.33 -9.88 7.45
N GLY A 6 -4.10 -10.87 7.03
CA GLY A 6 -5.54 -10.74 6.75
C GLY A 6 -5.97 -9.92 5.53
N ARG A 7 -6.78 -10.54 4.68
CA ARG A 7 -7.55 -9.93 3.58
C ARG A 7 -8.60 -8.96 4.12
N PHE A 8 -8.17 -7.85 4.68
CA PHE A 8 -9.08 -6.77 5.02
C PHE A 8 -9.49 -6.08 3.72
N HIS A 9 -10.80 -5.99 3.47
CA HIS A 9 -11.35 -5.18 2.39
C HIS A 9 -11.14 -3.69 2.75
N THR A 10 -9.90 -3.24 2.60
CA THR A 10 -9.51 -1.84 2.73
C THR A 10 -9.88 -1.15 1.43
N LYS A 11 -10.60 -0.04 1.53
CA LYS A 11 -10.88 0.80 0.37
C LYS A 11 -9.63 1.60 0.04
N VAL A 12 -9.10 1.43 -1.16
CA VAL A 12 -8.00 2.26 -1.67
C VAL A 12 -8.57 3.34 -2.58
N ILE A 13 -8.16 4.59 -2.36
CA ILE A 13 -8.53 5.73 -3.19
C ILE A 13 -7.26 6.27 -3.84
N LEU A 14 -7.23 6.31 -5.17
CA LEU A 14 -6.13 6.90 -5.92
C LEU A 14 -6.39 8.39 -6.18
N ASN A 15 -5.44 9.24 -5.83
CA ASN A 15 -5.45 10.69 -6.05
C ASN A 15 -4.16 11.09 -6.79
N GLY A 16 -4.17 10.98 -8.11
CA GLY A 16 -2.98 11.16 -8.95
C GLY A 16 -1.92 10.11 -8.61
N ASP A 17 -0.70 10.55 -8.29
CA ASP A 17 0.43 9.68 -7.96
C ASP A 17 0.41 9.15 -6.51
N LYS A 18 -0.68 9.36 -5.76
CA LYS A 18 -0.78 8.94 -4.34
C LYS A 18 -1.97 8.04 -4.14
N PHE A 19 -1.86 7.05 -3.26
CA PHE A 19 -3.00 6.27 -2.82
C PHE A 19 -3.29 6.51 -1.33
N THR A 20 -4.56 6.40 -0.97
CA THR A 20 -5.04 6.42 0.41
C THR A 20 -5.73 5.10 0.71
N ALA A 21 -5.17 4.31 1.61
CA ALA A 21 -5.78 3.09 2.13
C ALA A 21 -6.62 3.42 3.36
N ILE A 22 -7.92 3.12 3.31
CA ILE A 22 -8.85 3.25 4.44
C ILE A 22 -9.00 1.88 5.08
N ARG A 23 -8.35 1.70 6.23
CA ARG A 23 -8.36 0.46 7.01
C ARG A 23 -9.74 0.22 7.66
N PRO A 24 -10.05 -1.01 8.08
CA PRO A 24 -11.34 -1.35 8.70
C PRO A 24 -11.63 -0.61 10.01
N ASP A 25 -10.59 -0.21 10.74
CA ASP A 25 -10.68 0.60 11.96
C ASP A 25 -10.98 2.09 11.67
N GLY A 26 -11.08 2.48 10.40
CA GLY A 26 -11.25 3.86 9.95
C GLY A 26 -9.96 4.64 9.84
N TYR A 27 -8.80 4.05 10.19
CA TYR A 27 -7.51 4.69 10.02
C TYR A 27 -7.18 4.87 8.54
N LYS A 28 -6.67 6.05 8.19
CA LYS A 28 -6.28 6.39 6.82
C LYS A 28 -4.76 6.39 6.72
N LEU A 29 -4.25 5.51 5.87
CA LEU A 29 -2.85 5.47 5.51
C LEU A 29 -2.67 6.13 4.14
N ILE A 30 -1.86 7.19 4.10
CA ILE A 30 -1.64 7.99 2.89
C ILE A 30 -0.22 7.73 2.39
N SER A 31 -0.09 7.28 1.14
CA SER A 31 1.22 7.09 0.54
C SER A 31 1.89 8.43 0.19
N PRO A 32 3.23 8.48 0.15
CA PRO A 32 3.94 9.52 -0.58
C PRO A 32 3.62 9.44 -2.08
N ALA A 33 4.07 10.43 -2.85
CA ALA A 33 3.92 10.40 -4.31
C ALA A 33 4.74 9.24 -4.89
N MET A 34 4.06 8.24 -5.43
CA MET A 34 4.56 6.98 -5.94
C MET A 34 5.25 7.19 -7.30
N LYS A 35 6.41 7.86 -7.31
CA LYS A 35 7.10 8.27 -8.55
C LYS A 35 8.20 7.30 -8.95
N ALA A 36 8.89 6.69 -7.98
CA ALA A 36 9.94 5.73 -8.27
C ALA A 36 9.34 4.41 -8.78
N ARG A 37 9.70 4.06 -10.03
CA ARG A 37 9.27 2.83 -10.69
C ARG A 37 10.40 1.80 -10.64
N ASN A 38 10.06 0.59 -10.21
CA ASN A 38 10.97 -0.54 -10.13
C ASN A 38 10.26 -1.82 -10.60
N ASN A 39 10.76 -2.44 -11.67
CA ASN A 39 10.27 -3.72 -12.21
C ASN A 39 8.74 -3.82 -12.37
N GLY A 40 8.07 -2.77 -12.90
CA GLY A 40 6.62 -2.78 -13.14
C GLY A 40 5.75 -2.40 -11.94
N PHE A 41 6.37 -1.99 -10.83
CA PHE A 41 5.69 -1.45 -9.66
C PHE A 41 6.19 -0.05 -9.35
N TYR A 42 5.34 0.79 -8.80
CA TYR A 42 5.76 1.99 -8.10
C TYR A 42 6.11 1.61 -6.66
N MET A 43 7.26 2.07 -6.18
CA MET A 43 7.76 1.75 -4.86
C MET A 43 8.34 2.99 -4.20
N GLU A 44 7.82 3.34 -3.03
CA GLU A 44 8.34 4.43 -2.21
C GLU A 44 8.48 3.97 -0.77
N LYS A 45 9.33 4.63 0.00
CA LYS A 45 9.47 4.34 1.43
C LYS A 45 9.60 5.62 2.23
N ASP A 46 9.04 5.60 3.44
CA ASP A 46 9.30 6.60 4.46
C ASP A 46 10.02 5.96 5.65
N SER A 47 10.12 6.69 6.77
CA SER A 47 10.79 6.22 7.99
C SER A 47 10.13 5.00 8.64
N ASN A 48 8.82 4.79 8.39
CA ASN A 48 8.00 3.79 9.07
C ASN A 48 7.45 2.72 8.12
N TYR A 49 7.29 3.03 6.84
CA TYR A 49 6.57 2.21 5.88
C TYR A 49 7.26 2.13 4.53
N ILE A 50 7.04 1.01 3.86
CA ILE A 50 7.36 0.77 2.46
C ILE A 50 6.03 0.60 1.73
N TYR A 51 5.83 1.41 0.70
CA TYR A 51 4.63 1.45 -0.12
C TYR A 51 4.97 0.84 -1.48
N VAL A 52 4.08 -0.01 -1.98
CA VAL A 52 4.17 -0.63 -3.30
C VAL A 52 2.80 -0.52 -3.97
N MET A 53 2.80 -0.16 -5.24
CA MET A 53 1.60 -0.01 -6.05
C MET A 53 1.89 -0.59 -7.43
N ALA A 54 1.00 -1.44 -7.94
CA ALA A 54 1.12 -1.93 -9.32
C ALA A 54 0.93 -0.80 -10.32
N GLU A 55 1.62 -0.89 -11.46
CA GLU A 55 1.53 0.11 -12.54
C GLU A 55 0.11 0.32 -13.06
N ILE A 56 -0.68 -0.75 -13.10
CA ILE A 56 -2.09 -0.71 -13.53
C ILE A 56 -3.04 -0.30 -12.40
N HIS A 57 -2.51 0.10 -11.24
CA HIS A 57 -3.26 0.62 -10.09
C HIS A 57 -4.36 -0.32 -9.57
N ASN A 58 -4.16 -1.64 -9.63
CA ASN A 58 -5.12 -2.64 -9.16
C ASN A 58 -4.65 -3.37 -7.87
N GLU A 59 -3.36 -3.29 -7.57
CA GLU A 59 -2.72 -3.98 -6.44
C GLU A 59 -1.89 -2.98 -5.65
N TYR A 60 -1.98 -3.09 -4.33
CA TYR A 60 -1.37 -2.18 -3.39
C TYR A 60 -0.81 -2.98 -2.22
N ALA A 61 0.38 -2.66 -1.76
CA ALA A 61 0.96 -3.26 -0.57
C ALA A 61 1.69 -2.22 0.26
N VAL A 62 1.56 -2.34 1.58
CA VAL A 62 2.26 -1.50 2.54
C VAL A 62 2.89 -2.38 3.59
N SER A 63 4.18 -2.18 3.85
CA SER A 63 4.91 -2.92 4.87
C SER A 63 5.44 -1.97 5.93
N ASN A 64 5.14 -2.23 7.20
CA ASN A 64 5.69 -1.49 8.33
C ASN A 64 7.13 -1.95 8.61
N ILE A 65 8.07 -1.02 8.61
CA ILE A 65 9.50 -1.28 8.81
C ILE A 65 9.78 -1.74 10.24
N ASN A 66 9.05 -1.23 11.23
CA ASN A 66 9.26 -1.50 12.64
C ASN A 66 8.63 -2.83 13.05
N THR A 67 7.35 -3.05 12.69
CA THR A 67 6.63 -4.29 13.08
C THR A 67 6.85 -5.44 12.11
N LYS A 68 7.42 -5.18 10.92
CA LYS A 68 7.59 -6.16 9.82
C LYS A 68 6.27 -6.76 9.35
N GLU A 69 5.15 -6.11 9.65
CA GLU A 69 3.82 -6.49 9.16
C GLU A 69 3.63 -5.93 7.76
N THR A 70 2.99 -6.72 6.90
CA THR A 70 2.68 -6.33 5.53
C THR A 70 1.19 -6.47 5.30
N GLU A 71 0.59 -5.38 4.86
CA GLU A 71 -0.79 -5.29 4.40
C GLU A 71 -0.78 -5.31 2.86
N GLN A 72 -1.69 -6.07 2.26
CA GLN A 72 -1.85 -6.15 0.82
C GLN A 72 -3.32 -6.07 0.45
N TRP A 73 -3.62 -5.34 -0.62
CA TRP A 73 -4.96 -5.10 -1.11
C TRP A 73 -4.98 -5.28 -2.62
N VAL A 74 -6.00 -5.98 -3.08
CA VAL A 74 -6.28 -6.19 -4.50
C VAL A 74 -7.69 -5.66 -4.74
N GLU A 75 -7.84 -4.79 -5.74
CA GLU A 75 -9.16 -4.42 -6.23
C GLU A 75 -9.74 -5.63 -6.97
N CYS A 76 -10.55 -6.44 -6.28
CA CYS A 76 -11.33 -7.49 -6.92
C CYS A 76 -12.49 -6.82 -7.69
N LYS A 77 -12.46 -6.88 -9.02
CA LYS A 77 -13.59 -6.52 -9.89
C LYS A 77 -14.69 -7.58 -9.85
#